data_AF-A0A0W0SAI4-F1
#
_entry.id   AF-A0A0W0SAI4-F1
#
_cell.length_a   1.000
_cell.length_b   1.000
_cell.length_c   1.000
_cell.angle_alpha   90.00
_cell.angle_beta   90.00
_cell.angle_gamma   90.00
#
_symmetry.space_group_name_H-M   'P 1'
#
loop_
_entity.id
_entity.type
_entity.pdbx_description
1 polymer ?
#
loop_
_entity_poly.entity_id
_entity_poly.type
_entity_poly.pdbx_seq_one_letter_code
_entity_poly.pdbx_strand_id
1 'polypeptide(L)'
;MKMKPHEWMNEDGELNLITRTQKKLAQAPQSQAIFSQYLFFKQHDLTGAQQIRKNVNHAMEIAYERDVGFGPTEHADLPHNKFGY
;
A
#
# COMPACT_ATOMS: atom_id res chain seq x y z
N MET A 1 9.01 16.12 -11.18
CA MET A 1 9.39 14.81 -10.62
C MET A 1 8.47 13.76 -11.21
N LYS A 2 9.00 12.73 -11.89
CA LYS A 2 8.20 11.59 -12.36
C LYS A 2 8.03 10.64 -11.17
N MET A 3 6.84 10.62 -10.57
CA MET A 3 6.51 9.69 -9.49
C MET A 3 6.66 8.25 -9.98
N LYS A 4 7.27 7.40 -9.16
CA LYS A 4 7.32 5.97 -9.46
C LYS A 4 5.90 5.41 -9.34
N PRO A 5 5.44 4.60 -10.30
CA PRO A 5 4.22 3.84 -10.10
C PRO A 5 4.38 3.04 -8.79
N HIS A 6 3.37 3.11 -7.91
CA HIS A 6 3.24 2.32 -6.66
C HIS A 6 3.87 2.91 -5.38
N GLU A 7 4.46 4.11 -5.41
CA GLU A 7 4.76 4.88 -4.19
C GLU A 7 3.59 5.79 -3.82
N TRP A 8 2.55 5.20 -3.23
CA TRP A 8 1.36 5.89 -2.73
C TRP A 8 1.62 6.64 -1.43
N MET A 9 2.60 6.20 -0.64
CA MET A 9 3.12 6.82 0.56
C MET A 9 4.62 7.09 0.38
N ASN A 10 5.02 8.36 0.49
CA ASN A 10 6.42 8.76 0.37
C ASN A 10 7.18 8.55 1.69
N GLU A 11 8.48 8.85 1.69
CA GLU A 11 9.36 8.72 2.87
C GLU A 11 8.98 9.69 4.00
N ASP A 12 8.26 10.75 3.68
CA ASP A 12 7.74 11.71 4.66
C ASP A 12 6.38 11.30 5.24
N GLY A 13 5.80 10.22 4.73
CA GLY A 13 4.50 9.71 5.15
C GLY A 13 3.32 10.43 4.50
N GLU A 14 3.58 11.27 3.49
CA GLU A 14 2.52 11.90 2.70
C GLU A 14 1.91 10.88 1.75
N LEU A 15 0.58 10.90 1.67
CA LEU A 15 -0.20 10.02 0.82
C LEU A 15 -0.58 10.72 -0.48
N ASN A 16 -0.29 10.09 -1.61
CA ASN A 16 -0.78 10.48 -2.91
C ASN A 16 -2.02 9.65 -3.26
N LEU A 17 -3.21 10.25 -3.19
CA LEU A 17 -4.48 9.53 -3.30
C LEU A 17 -5.21 9.93 -4.60
N ILE A 18 -5.33 8.99 -5.53
CA ILE A 18 -5.93 9.25 -6.85
C ILE A 18 -7.42 8.88 -6.85
N THR A 19 -7.77 7.72 -6.30
CA THR A 19 -9.13 7.17 -6.43
C THR A 19 -10.01 7.45 -5.21
N ARG A 20 -11.32 7.22 -5.33
CA ARG A 20 -12.29 7.49 -4.25
C ARG A 20 -12.12 6.50 -3.10
N THR A 21 -11.82 5.25 -3.39
CA THR A 21 -11.59 4.18 -2.41
C THR A 21 -10.29 4.42 -1.66
N GLN A 22 -9.21 4.86 -2.33
CA GLN A 22 -7.98 5.29 -1.66
C GLN A 22 -8.24 6.44 -0.67
N LYS A 23 -9.01 7.46 -1.08
CA LYS A 23 -9.40 8.59 -0.21
C LYS A 23 -10.22 8.13 1.00
N LYS A 24 -11.19 7.22 0.80
CA LYS A 24 -11.97 6.64 1.90
C LYS A 24 -11.10 5.83 2.86
N LEU A 25 -10.17 5.04 2.33
CA LEU A 25 -9.24 4.25 3.14
C LEU A 25 -8.37 5.17 3.99
N ALA A 26 -7.79 6.22 3.42
CA ALA A 26 -6.96 7.19 4.14
C ALA A 26 -7.73 7.94 5.25
N GLN A 27 -9.04 8.16 5.09
CA GLN A 27 -9.90 8.81 6.09
C GLN A 27 -10.38 7.87 7.20
N ALA A 28 -10.14 6.57 7.09
CA ALA A 28 -10.55 5.62 8.12
C ALA A 28 -9.79 5.87 9.43
N PRO A 29 -10.44 5.76 10.61
CA PRO A 29 -9.77 5.93 11.90
C PRO A 29 -8.54 5.04 12.10
N GLN A 30 -8.56 3.84 11.50
CA GLN A 30 -7.43 2.91 11.52
C GLN A 30 -6.21 3.45 10.78
N SER A 31 -6.41 4.18 9.69
CA SER A 31 -5.33 4.80 8.91
C SER A 31 -4.61 5.88 9.70
N GLN A 32 -5.34 6.62 10.54
CA GLN A 32 -4.73 7.59 11.46
C GLN A 32 -3.81 6.90 12.48
N ALA A 33 -4.22 5.75 13.02
CA ALA A 33 -3.39 4.99 13.94
C ALA A 33 -2.12 4.45 13.27
N ILE A 34 -2.23 3.94 12.04
CA ILE A 34 -1.08 3.47 11.24
C ILE A 34 -0.13 4.62 10.93
N PHE A 35 -0.63 5.81 10.60
CA PHE A 35 0.20 6.99 10.37
C PHE A 35 0.95 7.42 11.63
N SER A 36 0.29 7.44 12.79
CA SER A 36 0.96 7.71 14.07
C SER A 36 2.04 6.69 14.40
N GLN A 37 1.79 5.40 14.12
CA GLN A 37 2.80 4.34 14.27
C GLN A 37 3.98 4.56 13.32
N TYR A 38 3.73 4.91 12.06
CA TYR A 38 4.78 5.22 11.10
C TYR A 38 5.70 6.34 11.59
N LEU A 39 5.13 7.45 12.08
CA LEU A 39 5.92 8.57 12.61
C LEU A 39 6.75 8.17 13.83
N PHE A 40 6.18 7.36 14.72
CA PHE A 40 6.90 6.83 15.87
C PHE A 40 8.09 5.96 15.43
N PHE A 41 7.86 4.99 14.54
CA PHE A 41 8.94 4.14 14.04
C PHE A 41 9.97 4.93 13.22
N LYS A 42 9.59 5.95 12.44
CA LYS A 42 10.54 6.79 11.69
C LYS A 42 11.59 7.43 12.60
N GLN A 43 11.23 7.72 13.86
CA GLN A 43 12.13 8.33 14.84
C GLN A 43 12.96 7.32 15.65
N HIS A 44 12.51 6.06 15.76
CA HIS A 44 13.07 5.09 16.71
C HIS A 44 13.56 3.77 16.07
N ASP A 45 12.94 3.33 14.98
CA ASP A 45 13.32 2.13 14.23
C ASP A 45 12.89 2.25 12.74
N LEU A 46 13.89 2.48 11.90
CA LEU A 46 13.71 2.62 10.45
C LEU A 46 13.14 1.34 9.79
N THR A 47 13.37 0.16 10.37
CA THR A 47 12.88 -1.11 9.84
C THR A 47 11.36 -1.21 9.99
N GLY A 48 10.83 -0.89 11.17
CA GLY A 48 9.40 -0.80 11.42
C GLY A 48 8.72 0.23 10.54
N ALA A 49 9.35 1.39 10.34
CA ALA A 49 8.81 2.45 9.46
C ALA A 49 8.72 1.99 8.00
N GLN A 50 9.76 1.31 7.49
CA GLN A 50 9.76 0.76 6.14
C GLN A 50 8.70 -0.33 5.96
N GLN A 51 8.50 -1.20 6.94
CA GLN A 51 7.47 -2.24 6.89
C GLN A 51 6.07 -1.63 6.85
N ILE A 52 5.79 -0.61 7.67
CA ILE A 52 4.51 0.10 7.64
C ILE A 52 4.29 0.77 6.28
N ARG A 53 5.30 1.46 5.76
CA ARG A 53 5.24 2.12 4.45
C ARG A 53 4.92 1.11 3.33
N LYS A 54 5.55 -0.06 3.35
CA LYS A 54 5.29 -1.15 2.40
C LYS A 54 3.83 -1.63 2.49
N ASN A 55 3.33 -1.85 3.70
CA ASN A 55 1.96 -2.29 3.92
C ASN A 55 0.93 -1.24 3.47
N VAL A 56 1.18 0.05 3.75
CA VAL A 56 0.32 1.14 3.30
C VAL A 56 0.29 1.24 1.78
N ASN A 57 1.45 1.17 1.12
CA ASN A 57 1.52 1.17 -0.35
C ASN A 57 0.73 0.01 -0.96
N HIS A 58 0.86 -1.19 -0.41
CA HIS A 58 0.11 -2.35 -0.90
C HIS A 58 -1.40 -2.21 -0.69
N ALA A 59 -1.85 -1.68 0.46
CA ALA A 59 -3.27 -1.42 0.69
C ALA A 59 -3.84 -0.36 -0.28
N MET A 60 -3.05 0.66 -0.61
CA MET A 60 -3.43 1.69 -1.58
C MET A 60 -3.47 1.18 -3.02
N GLU A 61 -2.61 0.22 -3.36
CA GLU A 61 -2.63 -0.49 -4.63
C GLU A 61 -3.92 -1.33 -4.78
N ILE A 62 -4.26 -2.14 -3.78
CA ILE A 62 -5.53 -2.90 -3.78
C ILE A 62 -6.74 -1.95 -3.91
N ALA A 63 -6.71 -0.82 -3.20
CA ALA A 63 -7.77 0.18 -3.26
C ALA A 63 -7.85 0.88 -4.64
N TYR A 64 -6.71 1.02 -5.32
CA TYR A 64 -6.65 1.53 -6.69
C TYR A 64 -7.29 0.53 -7.65
N GLU A 65 -6.81 -0.72 -7.65
CA GLU A 65 -7.27 -1.81 -8.52
C GLU A 65 -8.80 -1.97 -8.46
N ARG A 66 -9.34 -2.00 -7.23
CA ARG A 66 -10.79 -2.08 -6.99
C ARG A 66 -11.58 -0.96 -7.65
N ASP A 67 -11.04 0.27 -7.69
CA ASP A 67 -11.72 1.43 -8.28
C ASP A 67 -11.56 1.50 -9.81
N VAL A 68 -10.41 1.08 -10.34
CA VAL A 68 -10.16 1.07 -11.80
C VAL A 68 -10.74 -0.16 -12.50
N GLY A 69 -11.41 -1.05 -11.76
CA GLY A 69 -12.09 -2.22 -12.31
C GLY A 69 -11.17 -3.41 -12.58
N PHE A 70 -9.92 -3.35 -12.11
CA PHE A 70 -9.09 -4.55 -11.98
C PHE A 70 -9.60 -5.31 -10.75
N GLY A 71 -10.38 -6.36 -10.99
CA GLY A 71 -10.80 -7.26 -9.91
C GLY A 71 -9.57 -7.85 -9.19
N PRO A 72 -9.72 -8.33 -7.94
CA PRO A 72 -8.61 -8.94 -7.21
C PRO A 72 -8.27 -10.32 -7.78
N THR A 73 -7.77 -10.38 -9.03
CA THR A 73 -7.13 -11.52 -9.71
C THR A 73 -6.96 -11.23 -11.22
N GLU A 74 -5.93 -10.45 -11.59
CA GLU A 74 -5.10 -10.78 -12.77
C GLU A 74 -3.70 -11.28 -12.35
N HIS A 75 -3.50 -11.55 -11.05
CA HIS A 75 -2.63 -12.63 -10.60
C HIS A 75 -3.44 -13.93 -10.55
N ALA A 76 -4.03 -14.32 -11.68
CA ALA A 76 -4.46 -15.68 -11.89
C ALA A 76 -3.24 -16.57 -11.66
N ASP A 77 -3.38 -17.54 -10.76
CA ASP A 77 -2.52 -18.70 -10.59
C ASP A 77 -1.04 -18.46 -10.93
N LEU A 78 -0.22 -18.15 -9.92
CA LEU A 78 1.12 -18.74 -9.97
C LEU A 78 0.86 -20.25 -10.10
N PRO A 79 1.18 -20.90 -11.23
CA PRO A 79 1.05 -22.33 -11.30
C PRO A 79 1.95 -22.88 -10.21
N HIS A 80 1.32 -23.47 -9.20
CA HIS A 80 2.01 -24.30 -8.23
C HIS A 80 2.84 -25.28 -9.05
N ASN A 81 4.15 -25.15 -8.88
CA ASN A 81 5.19 -25.96 -9.46
C ASN A 81 4.76 -27.45 -9.51
N LYS A 82 4.37 -27.94 -10.70
CA LYS A 82 4.27 -29.36 -11.02
C LYS A 82 5.00 -29.60 -12.34
N PHE A 83 6.32 -29.54 -12.28
CA PHE A 83 7.17 -30.42 -13.07
C PHE A 83 7.47 -31.67 -12.23
N GLY A 84 7.21 -32.85 -12.80
CA GLY A 84 7.46 -34.18 -12.22
C GLY A 84 6.15 -34.87 -11.81
N TYR A 85 5.69 -35.96 -12.43
CA TYR A 85 6.32 -37.02 -13.23
C TYR A 85 5.39 -37.45 -14.37
#